data_AF-A0AAD2KN59-F1
#
_entry.id   AF-A0AAD2KN59-F1
#
_cell.length_a   1.000
_cell.length_b   1.000
_cell.length_c   1.000
_cell.angle_alpha   90.00
_cell.angle_beta   90.00
_cell.angle_gamma   90.00
#
_symmetry.space_group_name_H-M   'P 1'
#
loop_
_entity.id
_entity.type
_entity.pdbx_description
1 polymer ?
#
loop_
_entity_poly.entity_id
_entity_poly.type
_entity_poly.pdbx_seq_one_letter_code
_entity_poly.pdbx_strand_id
1 'polypeptide(L)'
;MRKACRNRPLSEVQTKRNRYLSKTRYVVEQSFGTLHRKFRYARAAYFGLIKVSAQSHLKAMCLNLLKAANRLSAPAAAQKATGCLIIGYPGRIKGVFG
;
A
#
# COMPACT_ATOMS: atom_id res chain seq x y z
N MET A 1 -1.16 -11.68 9.05
CA MET A 1 -0.10 -12.39 8.28
C MET A 1 0.51 -13.38 9.23
N ARG A 2 0.55 -14.67 8.88
CA ARG A 2 1.18 -15.66 9.77
C ARG A 2 2.68 -15.44 9.72
N LYS A 3 3.31 -15.33 10.90
CA LYS A 3 4.76 -15.18 11.02
C LYS A 3 5.37 -16.57 11.20
N ALA A 4 6.54 -16.78 10.62
CA ALA A 4 7.36 -17.92 10.99
C ALA A 4 7.93 -17.67 12.40
N CYS A 5 8.08 -18.75 13.17
CA CYS A 5 8.74 -18.73 14.47
C CYS A 5 9.97 -19.65 14.41
N ARG A 6 10.90 -19.52 15.38
CA ARG A 6 12.09 -20.38 15.44
C ARG A 6 11.67 -21.85 15.35
N ASN A 7 12.32 -22.61 14.47
CA ASN A 7 12.04 -24.02 14.17
C ASN A 7 10.61 -24.34 13.69
N ARG A 8 9.82 -23.33 13.29
CA ARG A 8 8.47 -23.52 12.75
C ARG A 8 8.29 -22.73 11.45
N PRO A 9 8.73 -23.30 10.31
CA PRO A 9 8.52 -22.68 9.01
C PRO A 9 7.04 -22.61 8.67
N LEU A 10 6.68 -21.67 7.80
CA LEU A 10 5.32 -21.53 7.29
C LEU A 10 5.01 -22.68 6.33
N SER A 11 3.86 -23.33 6.51
CA SER A 11 3.36 -24.27 5.51
C SER A 11 3.11 -23.57 4.17
N GLU A 12 3.14 -24.33 3.07
CA GLU A 12 2.91 -23.78 1.73
C GLU A 12 1.56 -23.05 1.61
N VAL A 13 0.51 -23.59 2.23
CA VAL A 13 -0.82 -22.99 2.27
C VAL A 13 -0.79 -21.63 2.97
N GLN A 14 -0.09 -21.55 4.11
CA GLN A 14 0.06 -20.29 4.85
C GLN A 14 0.90 -19.27 4.06
N THR A 15 1.91 -19.73 3.33
CA THR A 15 2.74 -18.88 2.46
C THR A 15 1.93 -18.34 1.28
N LYS A 16 1.13 -19.17 0.60
CA LYS A 16 0.23 -18.76 -0.49
C LYS A 16 -0.81 -17.75 0.02
N ARG A 17 -1.42 -18.01 1.19
CA ARG A 17 -2.36 -17.07 1.84
C ARG A 17 -1.69 -15.74 2.19
N ASN A 18 -0.49 -15.77 2.77
CA ASN A 18 0.27 -14.55 3.08
C ASN A 18 0.58 -13.77 1.80
N ARG A 19 0.99 -14.43 0.72
CA ARG A 19 1.26 -13.79 -0.57
C ARG A 19 0.04 -13.04 -1.13
N TYR A 20 -1.14 -13.63 -1.04
CA TYR A 20 -2.38 -12.98 -1.46
C TYR A 20 -2.69 -11.74 -0.60
N LEU A 21 -2.67 -11.89 0.73
CA LEU A 21 -2.98 -10.79 1.65
C LEU A 21 -2.00 -9.64 1.57
N SER A 22 -0.72 -9.94 1.32
CA SER A 22 0.31 -8.94 1.12
C SER A 22 -0.12 -7.98 0.01
N LYS A 23 -0.61 -8.47 -1.15
CA LYS A 23 -1.05 -7.63 -2.29
C LYS A 23 -1.94 -6.48 -1.87
N THR A 24 -3.02 -6.79 -1.17
CA THR A 24 -3.97 -5.79 -0.69
C THR A 24 -3.35 -4.88 0.37
N ARG A 25 -2.60 -5.46 1.33
CA ARG A 25 -1.99 -4.68 2.42
C ARG A 25 -1.03 -3.63 1.92
N TYR A 26 -0.21 -3.96 0.93
CA TYR A 26 0.76 -3.03 0.38
C TYR A 26 0.09 -1.78 -0.21
N VAL A 27 -1.01 -1.95 -0.94
CA VAL A 27 -1.78 -0.81 -1.50
C VAL A 27 -2.32 0.09 -0.39
N VAL A 28 -2.84 -0.53 0.66
CA VAL A 28 -3.39 0.17 1.83
C VAL A 28 -2.28 0.90 2.60
N GLU A 29 -1.21 0.21 2.95
CA GLU A 29 -0.08 0.73 3.75
C GLU A 29 0.67 1.85 3.00
N GLN A 30 0.89 1.72 1.69
CA GLN A 30 1.47 2.79 0.87
C GLN A 30 0.58 4.05 0.80
N SER A 31 -0.73 3.85 0.75
CA SER A 31 -1.69 4.96 0.70
C SER A 31 -1.65 5.76 2.00
N PHE A 32 -1.71 5.08 3.15
CA PHE A 32 -1.58 5.72 4.46
C PHE A 32 -0.19 6.34 4.67
N GLY A 33 0.88 5.69 4.24
CA GLY A 33 2.24 6.26 4.29
C GLY A 33 2.35 7.57 3.50
N THR A 34 1.74 7.63 2.32
CA THR A 34 1.70 8.86 1.50
C THR A 34 0.84 9.95 2.16
N LEU A 35 -0.31 9.58 2.72
CA LEU A 35 -1.18 10.49 3.48
C LEU A 35 -0.46 11.10 4.68
N HIS A 36 0.30 10.31 5.42
CA HIS A 36 1.10 10.78 6.55
C HIS A 36 2.21 11.73 6.09
N ARG A 37 3.00 11.33 5.08
CA ARG A 37 4.18 12.09 4.64
C ARG A 37 3.83 13.36 3.86
N LYS A 38 2.97 13.27 2.85
CA LYS A 38 2.70 14.37 1.91
C LYS A 38 1.50 15.23 2.32
N PHE A 39 0.50 14.62 2.94
CA PHE A 39 -0.72 15.32 3.36
C PHE A 39 -0.77 15.56 4.88
N ARG A 40 0.31 15.28 5.62
CA ARG A 40 0.44 15.48 7.08
C ARG A 40 -0.74 14.89 7.87
N TYR A 41 -1.26 13.75 7.43
CA TYR A 41 -2.43 13.09 8.02
C TYR A 41 -2.05 12.12 9.14
N ALA A 42 -1.36 12.61 10.18
CA ALA A 42 -0.94 11.79 11.31
C ALA A 42 -1.90 11.87 12.52
N ARG A 43 -2.62 12.98 12.66
CA ARG A 43 -3.53 13.26 13.77
C ARG A 43 -4.79 13.95 13.24
N ALA A 44 -5.93 13.70 13.89
CA ALA A 44 -7.14 14.47 13.67
C ALA A 44 -6.89 15.95 14.01
N ALA A 45 -7.15 16.83 13.04
CA ALA A 45 -6.94 18.27 13.21
C ALA A 45 -8.15 18.99 13.82
N TYR A 46 -9.33 18.36 13.78
CA TYR A 46 -10.59 18.97 14.18
C TYR A 46 -11.26 18.17 15.30
N PHE A 47 -12.06 18.86 16.10
CA PHE A 47 -12.98 18.24 17.05
C PHE A 47 -14.27 17.81 16.34
N GLY A 48 -14.78 16.64 16.73
CA GLY A 48 -16.01 16.08 16.20
C GLY A 48 -15.82 15.27 14.90
N LEU A 49 -16.65 14.24 14.75
CA LEU A 49 -16.53 13.24 13.68
C LEU A 49 -16.84 13.83 12.30
N ILE A 50 -17.76 14.80 12.20
CA ILE A 50 -18.18 15.37 10.91
C ILE A 50 -16.99 16.03 10.19
N LYS A 51 -16.25 16.89 10.89
CA LYS A 51 -15.11 17.63 10.32
C LYS A 51 -13.93 16.69 10.03
N VAL A 52 -13.66 15.73 10.92
CA VAL A 52 -12.59 14.74 10.71
C VAL A 52 -12.92 13.81 9.54
N SER A 53 -14.17 13.39 9.40
CA SER A 53 -14.64 12.59 8.28
C SER A 53 -14.49 13.36 6.96
N ALA A 54 -14.96 14.61 6.88
CA ALA A 54 -14.80 15.43 5.69
C ALA A 54 -13.31 15.61 5.32
N GLN A 55 -12.44 15.87 6.30
CA GLN A 55 -10.98 15.95 6.09
C GLN A 55 -10.40 14.65 5.53
N SER A 56 -10.79 13.49 6.06
CA SER A 56 -10.32 12.19 5.59
C SER A 56 -10.71 11.96 4.13
N HIS A 57 -11.96 12.23 3.76
CA HIS A 57 -12.46 12.07 2.40
C HIS A 57 -11.75 12.99 1.41
N LEU A 58 -11.56 14.27 1.75
CA LEU A 58 -10.84 15.22 0.89
C LEU A 58 -9.39 14.78 0.67
N LYS A 59 -8.68 14.35 1.71
CA LYS A 59 -7.30 13.86 1.57
C LYS A 59 -7.22 12.57 0.74
N ALA A 60 -8.21 11.68 0.83
CA ALA A 60 -8.31 10.50 -0.01
C ALA A 60 -8.50 10.87 -1.50
N MET A 61 -9.36 11.85 -1.81
CA MET A 61 -9.50 12.37 -3.17
C MET A 61 -8.18 12.95 -3.69
N CYS A 62 -7.48 13.76 -2.90
CA CYS A 62 -6.18 14.32 -3.29
C CYS A 62 -5.12 13.23 -3.54
N LEU A 63 -5.12 12.16 -2.74
CA LEU A 63 -4.22 11.02 -2.95
C LEU A 63 -4.51 10.33 -4.30
N ASN A 64 -5.78 10.17 -4.66
CA ASN A 64 -6.18 9.58 -5.93
C ASN A 64 -5.71 10.44 -7.12
N LEU A 65 -5.88 11.77 -7.03
CA LEU A 65 -5.38 12.70 -8.04
C LEU A 65 -3.85 12.65 -8.17
N LEU A 66 -3.13 12.60 -7.05
CA LEU A 66 -1.67 12.45 -7.07
C LEU A 66 -1.24 11.12 -7.72
N LYS A 67 -1.94 10.02 -7.43
CA LYS A 67 -1.68 8.73 -8.06
C LYS A 67 -1.94 8.79 -9.57
N ALA A 68 -3.03 9.42 -10.00
CA ALA A 68 -3.37 9.59 -11.41
C ALA A 68 -2.31 10.43 -12.16
N ALA A 69 -1.93 11.57 -11.60
CA ALA A 69 -0.88 12.42 -12.17
C ALA A 69 0.45 11.67 -12.34
N ASN A 70 0.84 10.87 -11.33
CA ASN A 70 2.05 10.04 -11.39
C ASN A 70 1.95 8.91 -12.43
N ARG A 71 0.75 8.47 -12.83
CA ARG A 71 0.60 7.51 -13.94
C ARG A 71 0.80 8.16 -15.29
N LEU A 72 0.36 9.41 -15.43
CA LEU A 72 0.50 10.18 -16.67
C LEU A 72 1.96 10.62 -16.90
N SER A 73 2.70 10.94 -15.83
CA SER A 73 4.10 11.36 -15.92
C SER A 73 5.11 10.20 -16.00
N ALA A 74 4.69 8.96 -15.70
CA ALA A 74 5.57 7.80 -15.77
C ALA A 74 5.74 7.30 -17.23
N PRO A 75 6.97 6.97 -17.69
CA PRO A 75 7.20 6.49 -19.04
C PRO A 75 6.47 5.15 -19.30
N ALA A 76 6.02 4.93 -20.55
CA ALA A 76 5.15 3.81 -20.96
C ALA A 76 5.67 2.40 -20.60
N ALA A 77 6.98 2.22 -20.43
CA ALA A 77 7.59 0.98 -19.94
C ALA A 77 7.15 0.61 -18.51
N ALA A 78 6.88 1.61 -17.64
CA ALA A 78 6.32 1.42 -16.31
C ALA A 78 4.79 1.27 -16.31
N GLN A 79 4.13 1.66 -17.41
CA GLN A 79 2.67 1.62 -17.56
C GLN A 79 2.15 0.20 -17.89
N LYS A 80 2.90 -0.65 -18.61
CA LYS A 80 2.47 -2.05 -18.86
C LYS A 80 2.38 -2.90 -17.59
N ALA A 81 3.09 -2.52 -16.55
CA ALA A 81 2.87 -3.11 -15.23
C ALA A 81 1.49 -2.67 -14.69
N THR A 82 1.07 -1.43 -14.95
CA THR A 82 0.00 -0.69 -14.26
C THR A 82 -1.43 -1.19 -14.46
N GLY A 83 -1.78 -1.84 -15.57
CA GLY A 83 -3.14 -2.35 -15.81
C GLY A 83 -3.59 -3.47 -14.86
N CYS A 84 -2.65 -4.14 -14.19
CA CYS A 84 -2.89 -5.16 -13.15
C CYS A 84 -2.24 -4.79 -11.80
N LEU A 85 -1.69 -3.57 -11.70
CA LEU A 85 -0.67 -3.22 -10.71
C LEU A 85 -0.87 -1.76 -10.27
N ILE A 86 -1.90 -1.54 -9.45
CA ILE A 86 -1.76 -0.55 -8.41
C ILE A 86 -0.71 -1.13 -7.46
N ILE A 87 0.51 -0.73 -7.77
CA ILE A 87 1.78 -0.99 -7.13
C ILE A 87 2.35 -2.40 -7.28
N GLY A 88 3.55 -2.44 -7.86
CA GLY A 88 4.34 -3.65 -7.91
C GLY A 88 4.53 -4.14 -6.50
N TYR A 89 4.22 -5.42 -6.27
CA TYR A 89 5.11 -6.20 -5.46
C TYR A 89 6.44 -6.17 -6.21
N PRO A 90 7.46 -5.38 -5.82
CA PRO A 90 8.80 -5.72 -6.27
C PRO A 90 8.94 -7.18 -5.86
N GLY A 91 9.12 -8.05 -6.85
CA GLY A 91 9.28 -9.47 -6.60
C GLY A 91 10.27 -9.57 -5.44
N ARG A 92 9.83 -10.17 -4.32
CA ARG A 92 10.75 -10.59 -3.29
C ARG A 92 11.69 -11.54 -4.02
N ILE A 93 12.83 -10.99 -4.44
CA ILE A 93 13.97 -11.70 -4.99
C ILE A 93 14.16 -12.85 -4.02
N LYS A 94 14.00 -14.08 -4.51
CA LYS A 94 14.49 -15.25 -3.80
C LYS A 94 15.96 -14.98 -3.54
N GLY A 95 16.34 -14.77 -2.29
CA GLY A 95 17.70 -14.39 -1.94
C GLY A 95 17.88 -14.33 -0.44
N VAL A 96 18.33 -15.45 0.12
CA VAL A 96 19.24 -15.54 1.27
C VAL A 96 18.71 -14.98 2.60
N PHE A 97 17.95 -15.80 3.33
CA PHE A 97 18.19 -15.90 4.77
C PHE A 97 19.10 -17.12 4.94
N GLY A 98 20.38 -16.85 5.24
CA GLY A 98 21.24 -17.83 5.91
C GLY A 98 20.81 -18.03 7.36
#